data_AF-A0A483AHN8-F1
#
_entry.id   AF-A0A483AHN8-F1
#
_cell.length_a   1.000
_cell.length_b   1.000
_cell.length_c   1.000
_cell.angle_alpha   90.00
_cell.angle_beta   90.00
_cell.angle_gamma   90.00
#
_symmetry.space_group_name_H-M   'P 1'
#
loop_
_entity.id
_entity.type
_entity.pdbx_description
1 polymer ?
#
loop_
_entity_poly.entity_id
_entity_poly.type
_entity_poly.pdbx_seq_one_letter_code
_entity_poly.pdbx_strand_id
1 'polypeptide(L)' 'MEAAVNVASTLIDKGAILLSPACASFDMFDDFEQRGRVFKDCVAKII' A
#
# COMPACT_ATOMS: atom_id res chain seq x y z
N MET A 1 -6.41 1.25 -0.82
CA MET A 1 -5.06 0.93 -0.29
C MET A 1 -5.15 -0.10 0.82
N GLU A 2 -5.80 0.22 1.93
CA GLU A 2 -5.92 -0.63 3.12
C GLU A 2 -6.27 -2.10 2.83
N ALA A 3 -7.34 -2.34 2.06
CA ALA A 3 -7.75 -3.70 1.70
C ALA A 3 -6.64 -4.51 1.00
N ALA A 4 -5.87 -3.88 0.10
CA ALA A 4 -4.78 -4.56 -0.61
C ALA A 4 -3.60 -4.89 0.33
N VAL A 5 -3.27 -3.97 1.24
CA VAL A 5 -2.21 -4.20 2.23
C VAL A 5 -2.59 -5.31 3.21
N ASN A 6 -3.83 -5.32 3.72
CA ASN A 6 -4.34 -6.36 4.60
C ASN A 6 -4.34 -7.75 3.94
N VAL A 7 -4.73 -7.83 2.66
CA VAL A 7 -4.65 -9.11 1.94
C VAL A 7 -3.19 -9.54 1.78
N ALA A 8 -2.30 -8.64 1.35
CA ALA A 8 -0.89 -8.95 1.18
C ALA A 8 -0.22 -9.44 2.49
N SER A 9 -0.55 -8.84 3.63
CA SER A 9 0.00 -9.26 4.93
C SER A 9 -0.44 -10.66 5.36
N THR A 10 -1.61 -11.12 4.93
CA THR A 10 -2.07 -12.50 5.21
C THR A 10 -1.43 -13.56 4.31
N LEU A 11 -0.87 -13.15 3.16
CA LEU A 11 -0.32 -14.07 2.16
C LEU A 11 1.19 -14.28 2.29
N ILE A 12 1.87 -13.46 3.08
CA ILE A 12 3.33 -13.48 3.21
C ILE A 12 3.76 -14.03 4.57
N ASP A 13 4.63 -15.03 4.57
CA ASP A 13 5.26 -15.55 5.79
C ASP A 13 6.67 -14.94 5.97
N LYS A 14 7.47 -14.94 4.90
CA LYS A 14 8.78 -14.28 4.82
C LYS A 14 8.95 -13.61 3.46
N GLY A 15 9.23 -12.32 3.44
CA GLY A 15 9.49 -11.57 2.20
C GLY A 15 9.15 -10.09 2.32
N ALA A 16 8.89 -9.45 1.18
CA ALA A 16 8.56 -8.03 1.10
C ALA A 16 7.24 -7.80 0.36
N ILE A 17 6.48 -6.78 0.80
CA ILE A 17 5.31 -6.24 0.09
C ILE A 17 5.76 -5.00 -0.68
N LEU A 18 5.59 -5.00 -2.01
CA LEU A 18 5.99 -3.91 -2.88
C LEU A 18 4.76 -3.13 -3.39
N LEU A 19 4.76 -1.82 -3.20
CA LEU A 19 3.84 -0.91 -3.89
C LEU A 19 4.46 -0.47 -5.23
N SER A 20 3.96 -1.03 -6.35
CA SER A 20 4.34 -0.64 -7.71
C SER A 20 3.12 -0.61 -8.63
N PRO A 21 2.26 0.42 -8.55
CA PRO A 21 0.93 0.41 -9.14
C PRO A 21 0.89 0.60 -10.67
N ALA A 22 2.00 0.96 -11.32
CA ALA A 22 2.12 1.22 -12.77
C ALA A 22 1.13 2.26 -13.35
N CYS A 23 0.33 2.93 -12.50
CA CYS A 23 -0.72 3.87 -12.88
C CYS A 23 -0.58 5.21 -12.12
N ALA A 24 -1.11 6.29 -12.71
CA ALA A 24 -1.32 7.55 -12.02
C ALA A 24 -2.22 7.37 -10.77
N SER A 25 -2.12 8.28 -9.80
CA SER A 25 -2.81 8.16 -8.51
C SER A 25 -4.08 9.02 -8.39
N PHE A 26 -4.37 9.83 -9.40
CA PHE A 26 -5.39 10.89 -9.36
C PHE A 26 -6.85 10.40 -9.32
N ASP A 27 -7.07 9.10 -9.46
CA ASP A 27 -8.38 8.47 -9.30
C ASP A 27 -8.82 8.39 -7.82
N MET A 28 -7.85 8.26 -6.91
CA MET A 28 -8.11 8.06 -5.47
C MET A 28 -7.28 8.96 -4.54
N PHE A 29 -6.29 9.68 -5.07
CA PHE A 29 -5.32 10.47 -4.29
C PHE A 29 -4.96 11.78 -5.01
N ASP A 30 -4.60 12.79 -4.24
CA ASP A 30 -4.18 14.11 -4.74
C ASP A 30 -2.86 14.03 -5.52
N ASP A 31 -1.94 13.17 -5.09
CA ASP A 31 -0.63 12.96 -5.70
C ASP A 31 -0.07 11.55 -5.42
N PHE A 32 1.07 11.21 -6.03
CA PHE A 32 1.64 9.87 -5.86
C PHE A 32 2.29 9.72 -4.48
N GLU A 33 2.74 10.81 -3.87
CA GLU A 33 3.32 10.86 -2.55
C GLU A 33 2.27 10.56 -1.46
N GLN A 34 1.03 11.03 -1.61
CA GLN A 34 -0.11 10.76 -0.73
C GLN A 34 -0.44 9.28 -0.79
N ARG A 35 -0.52 8.70 -2.00
CA ARG A 35 -0.66 7.25 -2.17
C ARG A 35 0.44 6.48 -1.43
N GLY A 36 1.68 6.96 -1.50
CA GLY A 36 2.83 6.39 -0.78
C GLY A 36 2.74 6.54 0.75
N ARG A 37 2.33 7.71 1.25
CA ARG A 37 2.09 7.95 2.68
C ARG A 37 1.02 7.01 3.22
N VAL A 38 -0.12 6.92 2.54
CA VAL A 38 -1.21 6.02 2.92
C VAL A 38 -0.77 4.56 2.92
N PHE A 39 0.07 4.12 1.97
CA PHE A 39 0.65 2.78 2.02
C PHE A 39 1.52 2.55 3.26
N LYS A 40 2.41 3.49 3.60
CA LYS A 40 3.22 3.40 4.82
C LYS A 40 2.36 3.35 6.08
N ASP A 41 1.33 4.19 6.14
CA ASP A 41 0.39 4.22 7.28
C ASP A 41 -0.40 2.92 7.40
N CYS A 42 -0.83 2.32 6.28
CA CYS A 42 -1.49 1.02 6.28
C CYS A 42 -0.54 -0.08 6.77
N VAL A 43 0.70 -0.11 6.30
CA VAL A 43 1.70 -1.09 6.74
C VAL A 43 1.99 -0.93 8.23
N ALA A 44 2.19 0.30 8.72
CA ALA A 44 2.48 0.60 10.13
C ALA A 44 1.35 0.19 11.11
N LYS A 45 0.11 -0.01 10.63
CA LYS A 45 -1.01 -0.50 11.44
C LYS A 45 -1.03 -2.02 11.60
N ILE A 46 -0.25 -2.76 10.79
CA ILE A 46 -0.25 -4.22 10.74
C ILE A 46 0.94 -4.80 11.53
N ILE A 47 2.06 -4.09 11.58
CA ILE A 47 3.28 -4.45 12.32
C ILE A 47 3.30 -3.88 13.73
#